data_AF-A0A4Q3UY83-F1
#
_entry.id   AF-A0A4Q3UY83-F1
#
_cell.length_a   1.000
_cell.length_b   1.000
_cell.length_c   1.000
_cell.angle_alpha   90.00
_cell.angle_beta   90.00
_cell.angle_gamma   90.00
#
_symmetry.space_group_name_H-M   'P 1'
#
loop_
_entity.id
_entity.type
_entity.pdbx_description
1 polymer ?
#
loop_
_entity_poly.entity_id
_entity_poly.type
_entity_poly.pdbx_seq_one_letter_code
_entity_poly.pdbx_strand_id
1 'polypeptide(L)'
;MERESRSTTHLIEMVSDIVSAYVAHNPVPVAELPRLIERVHATLTEIEGGGAVEAKQELKPAVPVRKSVADDHIVCLEDGKKFKSLKRHLRTRYD
;
A
#
# COMPACT_ATOMS: atom_id res chain seq x y z
N MET A 1 18.91 -22.11 -13.91
CA MET A 1 17.66 -22.78 -14.33
C MET A 1 16.86 -23.30 -13.12
N GLU A 2 17.48 -23.85 -12.08
CA GLU A 2 16.74 -24.41 -10.91
C GLU A 2 16.07 -23.40 -9.97
N ARG A 3 16.55 -22.14 -9.90
CA ARG A 3 15.96 -21.12 -9.01
C ARG A 3 14.60 -20.61 -9.48
N GLU A 4 14.41 -20.53 -10.79
CA GLU A 4 13.20 -19.97 -11.42
C GLU A 4 12.03 -20.96 -11.30
N SER A 5 12.28 -22.25 -11.53
CA SER A 5 11.29 -23.31 -11.32
C SER A 5 10.80 -23.40 -9.87
N ARG A 6 11.70 -23.17 -8.90
CA ARG A 6 11.35 -23.21 -7.47
C ARG A 6 10.48 -22.02 -7.04
N SER A 7 10.71 -20.84 -7.63
CA SER A 7 9.85 -19.66 -7.41
C SER A 7 8.44 -19.90 -7.96
N THR A 8 8.34 -20.44 -9.18
CA THR A 8 7.05 -20.72 -9.80
C THR A 8 6.23 -21.75 -9.03
N THR A 9 6.85 -22.84 -8.55
CA THR A 9 6.16 -23.83 -7.71
C THR A 9 5.64 -23.19 -6.41
N HIS A 10 6.47 -22.37 -5.75
CA HIS A 10 6.09 -21.68 -4.53
C HIS A 10 4.95 -20.67 -4.75
N LEU A 11 4.96 -19.95 -5.87
CA LEU A 11 3.85 -19.07 -6.27
C LEU A 11 2.54 -19.84 -6.42
N ILE A 12 2.57 -20.98 -7.11
CA ILE A 12 1.38 -21.82 -7.33
C ILE A 12 0.83 -22.35 -6.00
N GLU A 13 1.70 -22.79 -5.09
CA GLU A 13 1.31 -23.22 -3.74
C GLU A 13 0.59 -22.09 -2.98
N MET A 14 1.16 -20.89 -2.97
CA MET A 14 0.53 -19.73 -2.31
C MET A 14 -0.82 -19.35 -2.93
N VAL A 15 -0.93 -19.34 -4.26
CA VAL A 15 -2.20 -19.06 -4.95
C VAL A 15 -3.26 -20.09 -4.56
N SER A 16 -2.90 -21.38 -4.53
CA SER A 16 -3.80 -22.48 -4.16
C SER A 16 -4.30 -22.32 -2.72
N ASP A 17 -3.41 -22.02 -1.78
CA ASP A 17 -3.75 -21.82 -0.37
C ASP A 17 -4.69 -20.63 -0.17
N ILE A 18 -4.42 -19.51 -0.84
CA ILE A 18 -5.26 -18.30 -0.74
C ILE A 18 -6.65 -18.55 -1.33
N VAL A 19 -6.72 -19.12 -2.54
CA VAL A 19 -8.00 -19.35 -3.22
C VAL A 19 -8.83 -20.38 -2.47
N SER A 20 -8.23 -21.46 -1.98
CA SER A 20 -8.93 -22.50 -1.20
C SER A 20 -9.49 -21.95 0.11
N ALA A 21 -8.72 -21.15 0.85
CA ALA A 21 -9.17 -20.49 2.07
C ALA A 21 -10.33 -19.49 1.81
N TYR A 22 -10.26 -18.76 0.69
CA TYR A 22 -11.30 -17.81 0.29
C TYR A 22 -12.61 -18.53 -0.04
N VAL A 23 -12.58 -19.54 -0.92
CA VAL A 23 -13.81 -20.24 -1.34
C VAL A 23 -14.41 -21.11 -0.24
N ALA A 24 -13.62 -21.53 0.76
CA ALA A 24 -14.12 -22.26 1.92
C ALA A 24 -15.11 -21.43 2.77
N HIS A 25 -14.99 -20.10 2.76
CA HIS A 25 -15.82 -19.19 3.55
C HIS A 25 -16.66 -18.23 2.70
N ASN A 26 -16.46 -18.23 1.38
CA ASN A 26 -17.14 -17.33 0.45
C ASN A 26 -17.70 -18.16 -0.71
N PRO A 27 -19.04 -18.27 -0.87
CA PRO A 27 -19.60 -18.95 -2.02
C PRO A 27 -19.32 -18.15 -3.30
N VAL A 28 -18.54 -18.73 -4.20
CA VAL A 28 -18.16 -18.12 -5.49
C VAL A 28 -18.81 -18.91 -6.63
N PRO A 29 -19.48 -18.26 -7.61
CA PRO A 29 -19.97 -18.94 -8.79
C PRO A 29 -18.85 -19.65 -9.55
N VAL A 30 -19.10 -20.86 -10.05
CA VAL A 30 -18.09 -21.66 -10.77
C VAL A 30 -17.50 -20.89 -11.97
N ALA A 31 -18.32 -20.06 -12.63
CA ALA A 31 -17.89 -19.22 -13.74
C ALA A 31 -16.90 -18.12 -13.34
N GLU A 32 -16.86 -17.70 -12.07
CA GLU A 32 -15.97 -16.66 -11.56
C GLU A 32 -14.65 -17.21 -11.01
N LEU A 33 -14.58 -18.52 -10.71
CA LEU A 33 -13.37 -19.15 -10.16
C LEU A 33 -12.12 -18.95 -11.03
N PRO A 34 -12.16 -19.12 -12.37
CA PRO A 34 -10.97 -18.90 -13.20
C PRO A 34 -10.46 -17.46 -13.08
N ARG A 35 -11.38 -16.49 -13.07
CA ARG A 35 -11.06 -15.07 -12.96
C ARG A 35 -10.53 -14.68 -11.58
N LEU A 36 -10.93 -15.40 -10.53
CA LEU A 36 -10.39 -15.22 -9.19
C LEU A 36 -8.94 -15.72 -9.11
N ILE A 37 -8.68 -16.93 -9.63
CA ILE A 37 -7.34 -17.53 -9.65
C ILE A 37 -6.37 -16.65 -10.44
N GLU A 38 -6.79 -16.19 -11.63
CA GLU A 38 -5.99 -15.30 -12.47
C GLU A 38 -5.61 -14.00 -11.74
N ARG A 39 -6.58 -13.38 -11.05
CA ARG A 39 -6.33 -12.15 -10.29
C ARG A 39 -5.34 -12.35 -9.16
N VAL A 40 -5.52 -13.39 -8.34
CA VAL A 40 -4.61 -13.68 -7.22
C VAL A 40 -3.20 -13.97 -7.74
N HIS A 41 -3.08 -14.78 -8.79
CA HIS A 41 -1.80 -15.07 -9.42
C HIS A 41 -1.13 -13.79 -9.95
N ALA A 42 -1.85 -12.98 -10.73
CA ALA A 42 -1.32 -11.73 -11.28
C ALA A 42 -0.83 -10.79 -10.18
N THR A 43 -1.61 -10.59 -9.11
CA THR A 43 -1.21 -9.75 -7.98
C THR A 43 0.05 -10.27 -7.28
N LEU A 44 0.17 -11.58 -7.05
CA LEU A 44 1.36 -12.14 -6.43
C LEU A 44 2.60 -12.05 -7.34
N THR A 45 2.45 -12.27 -8.64
CA THR A 45 3.52 -12.08 -9.63
C THR A 45 3.96 -10.61 -9.69
N GLU A 46 3.02 -9.66 -9.65
CA GLU A 46 3.34 -8.23 -9.56
C GLU A 46 4.15 -7.92 -8.30
N ILE A 47 3.72 -8.42 -7.14
CA ILE A 47 4.44 -8.21 -5.87
C ILE A 47 5.85 -8.82 -5.91
N GLU A 48 6.00 -10.04 -6.40
CA GLU A 48 7.30 -10.72 -6.53
C GLU A 48 8.22 -9.96 -7.52
N GLY A 49 7.66 -9.42 -8.60
CA GLY A 49 8.36 -8.60 -9.58
C GLY A 49 8.74 -7.19 -9.10
N GLY A 50 8.50 -6.86 -7.82
CA GLY A 50 8.73 -5.51 -7.30
C GLY A 50 7.73 -4.49 -7.85
N GLY A 51 6.50 -4.94 -8.09
CA GLY A 51 5.38 -4.20 -8.64
C GLY A 51 5.33 -2.81 -8.04
N ALA A 52 5.14 -1.83 -8.93
CA ALA A 52 5.26 -0.41 -8.65
C ALA A 52 4.61 -0.07 -7.31
N VAL A 53 5.43 0.00 -6.27
CA VAL A 53 5.14 0.80 -5.10
C VAL A 53 4.93 2.16 -5.72
N GLU A 54 3.69 2.63 -5.84
CA GLU A 54 3.41 4.02 -6.15
C GLU A 54 4.37 4.80 -5.28
N ALA A 55 5.39 5.39 -5.91
CA ALA A 55 6.48 6.03 -5.22
C ALA A 55 5.79 7.00 -4.29
N LYS A 56 5.77 6.69 -2.98
CA LYS A 56 5.04 7.42 -1.96
C LYS A 56 5.33 8.87 -2.26
N GLN A 57 4.34 9.59 -2.81
CA GLN A 57 4.58 10.88 -3.44
C GLN A 57 5.43 11.66 -2.45
N GLU A 58 6.68 11.97 -2.82
CA GLU A 58 7.56 12.68 -1.91
C GLU A 58 6.79 13.90 -1.48
N LEU A 59 6.38 13.92 -0.20
CA LEU A 59 5.54 14.98 0.35
C LEU A 59 6.36 16.24 0.23
N LYS A 60 6.14 16.99 -0.86
CA LYS A 60 6.83 18.25 -1.11
C LYS A 60 6.36 19.17 -0.01
N PRO A 61 7.23 19.52 0.94
CA PRO A 61 6.79 20.26 2.11
C PRO A 61 6.25 21.61 1.65
N ALA A 62 5.07 21.99 2.15
CA ALA A 62 4.39 23.23 1.76
C ALA A 62 5.28 24.46 1.96
N VAL A 63 6.21 24.39 2.93
CA VAL A 63 7.26 25.36 3.16
C VAL A 63 8.57 24.66 3.54
N PRO A 64 9.74 25.26 3.27
CA PRO A 64 11.00 24.74 3.77
C PRO A 64 10.98 24.57 5.30
N VAL A 65 11.54 23.48 5.82
CA VAL A 65 11.55 23.15 7.26
C VAL A 65 12.03 24.32 8.13
N ARG A 66 13.05 25.06 7.65
CA ARG A 66 13.58 26.25 8.36
C ARG A 66 12.58 27.39 8.50
N LYS A 67 11.62 27.52 7.58
CA LYS A 67 10.56 28.54 7.61
C LYS A 67 9.29 28.05 8.31
N SER A 68 9.30 26.82 8.81
CA SER A 68 8.13 26.18 9.43
C SER A 68 8.00 26.55 10.90
N VAL A 69 9.06 27.04 11.54
CA VAL A 69 9.08 27.47 12.94
C VAL A 69 9.44 28.95 12.97
N ALA A 70 8.51 29.78 13.42
CA ALA A 70 8.71 31.19 13.73
C ALA A 70 8.36 31.43 15.21
N ASP A 71 8.92 32.48 15.81
CA ASP A 71 8.78 32.75 17.25
C ASP A 71 7.32 32.84 17.71
N ASP A 72 6.42 33.34 16.84
CA ASP A 72 4.99 33.50 17.14
C ASP A 72 4.09 32.37 16.61
N HIS A 73 4.55 31.57 15.65
CA HIS A 73 3.72 30.55 14.98
C HIS A 73 4.53 29.45 14.30
N ILE A 74 3.91 28.28 14.19
CA ILE A 74 4.42 27.11 13.49
C ILE A 74 3.57 26.89 12.24
N VAL A 75 4.20 26.69 11.08
CA VAL A 75 3.56 26.35 9.82
C VAL A 75 3.56 24.84 9.65
N CYS A 76 2.41 24.26 9.36
CA CYS A 76 2.31 22.83 9.10
C CYS A 76 2.89 22.49 7.72
N LEU A 77 3.65 21.41 7.65
CA LEU A 77 4.35 20.97 6.44
C LEU A 77 3.42 20.26 5.44
N GLU A 78 2.28 19.75 5.91
CA GLU A 78 1.28 19.05 5.12
C GLU A 78 0.30 20.00 4.41
N ASP A 79 -0.14 21.06 5.09
CA ASP A 79 -1.19 21.95 4.60
C ASP A 79 -0.80 23.45 4.54
N GLY A 80 0.42 23.82 4.96
CA GLY A 80 0.96 25.17 4.82
C GLY A 80 0.31 26.23 5.71
N LYS A 81 -0.56 25.84 6.65
CA LYS A 81 -1.30 26.75 7.52
C LYS A 81 -0.53 27.07 8.80
N LYS A 82 -0.78 28.27 9.34
CA LYS A 82 -0.13 28.80 10.54
C LYS A 82 -0.91 28.44 11.80
N PHE A 83 -0.23 27.90 12.80
CA PHE A 83 -0.81 27.50 14.08
C PHE A 83 0.11 27.84 15.25
N LYS A 84 -0.45 28.09 16.43
CA LYS A 84 0.33 28.17 17.69
C LYS A 84 0.72 26.78 18.23
N SER A 85 -0.02 25.74 17.86
CA SER A 85 0.27 24.36 18.24
C SER A 85 -0.19 23.42 17.14
N LEU A 86 0.73 22.62 16.59
CA LEU A 86 0.42 21.61 15.58
C LEU A 86 -0.25 20.36 16.17
N LYS A 87 -0.11 20.11 17.49
CA LYS A 87 -0.60 18.88 18.15
C LYS A 87 -2.09 18.65 17.94
N ARG A 88 -2.92 19.69 18.07
CA ARG A 88 -4.38 19.55 17.86
C ARG A 88 -4.71 19.33 16.38
N HIS A 89 -4.02 20.02 15.49
CA HIS A 89 -4.26 19.95 14.05
C HIS A 89 -3.94 18.55 13.50
N LEU A 90 -2.77 18.00 13.85
CA LEU A 90 -2.36 16.67 13.42
C LEU A 90 -3.33 15.58 13.90
N ARG A 91 -3.72 15.62 15.19
CA ARG A 91 -4.65 14.64 15.79
C ARG A 91 -6.09 14.68 15.24
N THR A 92 -6.49 15.75 14.56
CA THR A 92 -7.87 15.87 14.03
C THR A 92 -7.92 15.51 12.54
N ARG A 93 -6.79 15.58 11.84
CA ARG A 93 -6.71 15.43 10.38
C ARG A 93 -6.04 14.13 9.94
N TYR A 94 -5.22 13.52 10.79
CA TYR A 94 -4.34 12.41 10.41
C TYR A 94 -4.25 11.26 11.45
N ASP A 95 -4.89 11.40 12.63
CA ASP A 95 -5.18 10.29 13.57
C ASP A 95 -6.65 9.88 13.40
#